data_AF-A0A840V140-F1
#
_entry.id   AF-A0A840V140-F1
#
_cell.length_a   1.000
_cell.length_b   1.000
_cell.length_c   1.000
_cell.angle_alpha   90.00
_cell.angle_beta   90.00
_cell.angle_gamma   90.00
#
_symmetry.space_group_name_H-M   'P 1'
#
loop_
_entity.id
_entity.type
_entity.pdbx_description
1 polymer ?
#
loop_
_entity_poly.entity_id
_entity_poly.type
_entity_poly.pdbx_seq_one_letter_code
_entity_poly.pdbx_strand_id
1 'polypeptide(L)'
;MKSSISIMSAALLAGSHWAWAAEPTQELSEPEAIRLIALNDEVRADPIHVVSIVEGVRQCDQFQENHVRRVTVIRPVNESGGVVRRAGWYDFSWTAEYGWFLQEAVPSRGGDQMRVVSQLKGEIFIK
;
A
#
# COMPACT_ATOMS: atom_id res chain seq x y z
N MET A 1 -20.51 -46.14 46.96
CA MET A 1 -20.33 -45.79 45.54
C MET A 1 -20.51 -44.29 45.41
N LYS A 2 -19.44 -43.55 45.14
CA LYS A 2 -19.45 -42.08 45.05
C LYS A 2 -19.82 -41.68 43.63
N SER A 3 -20.98 -41.06 43.43
CA SER A 3 -21.36 -40.46 42.15
C SER A 3 -21.27 -38.95 42.31
N SER A 4 -20.38 -38.33 41.55
CA SER A 4 -20.23 -36.87 41.45
C SER A 4 -20.05 -36.56 39.97
N ILE A 5 -21.15 -36.30 39.28
CA ILE A 5 -21.14 -35.80 37.90
C ILE A 5 -21.04 -34.28 38.02
N SER A 6 -19.82 -33.76 37.86
CA SER A 6 -19.56 -32.33 37.70
C SER A 6 -20.01 -31.91 36.31
N ILE A 7 -21.04 -31.06 36.22
CA ILE A 7 -21.42 -30.37 34.99
C ILE A 7 -20.47 -29.18 34.84
N MET A 8 -19.39 -29.36 34.09
CA MET A 8 -18.58 -28.23 33.63
C MET A 8 -19.37 -27.46 32.57
N SER A 9 -19.91 -26.32 32.98
CA SER A 9 -20.22 -25.23 32.07
C SER A 9 -18.91 -24.61 31.58
N ALA A 10 -18.71 -24.59 30.26
CA ALA A 10 -17.86 -23.62 29.59
C ALA A 10 -18.44 -23.43 28.19
N ALA A 11 -19.44 -22.55 28.11
CA ALA A 11 -20.00 -22.09 26.86
C ALA A 11 -18.91 -21.33 26.08
N LEU A 12 -18.78 -21.68 24.80
CA LEU A 12 -18.01 -20.96 23.81
C LEU A 12 -18.42 -19.48 23.79
N LEU A 13 -17.43 -18.60 23.95
CA LEU A 13 -17.40 -17.32 23.23
C LEU A 13 -15.96 -17.09 22.79
N ALA A 14 -15.51 -17.86 21.80
CA ALA A 14 -14.46 -17.40 20.91
C ALA A 14 -15.07 -16.24 20.12
N GLY A 15 -15.00 -15.03 20.69
CA GLY A 15 -15.21 -13.80 19.95
C GLY A 15 -14.15 -13.74 18.87
N SER A 16 -14.50 -14.23 17.68
CA SER A 16 -13.77 -13.99 16.46
C SER A 16 -13.83 -12.49 16.19
N HIS A 17 -12.90 -11.75 16.78
CA HIS A 17 -12.54 -10.41 16.36
C HIS A 17 -11.91 -10.55 14.98
N TRP A 18 -12.74 -10.70 13.96
CA TRP A 18 -12.33 -10.35 12.61
C TRP A 18 -12.11 -8.84 12.71
N ALA A 19 -10.86 -8.43 12.97
CA ALA A 19 -10.45 -7.07 12.72
C ALA A 19 -10.82 -6.87 11.25
N TRP A 20 -11.91 -6.14 11.00
CA TRP A 20 -12.19 -5.63 9.68
C TRP A 20 -10.94 -4.87 9.30
N ALA A 21 -10.11 -5.49 8.45
CA ALA A 21 -9.14 -4.74 7.70
C ALA A 21 -9.96 -3.64 7.06
N ALA A 22 -9.70 -2.39 7.45
CA ALA A 22 -10.50 -1.28 6.98
C ALA A 22 -10.50 -1.34 5.45
N GLU A 23 -11.67 -1.13 4.85
CA GLU A 23 -11.79 -1.09 3.38
C GLU A 23 -11.44 0.31 2.88
N PRO A 24 -10.93 0.44 1.65
CA PRO A 24 -10.74 1.73 1.01
C PRO A 24 -12.03 2.55 1.02
N THR A 25 -11.99 3.73 1.63
CA THR A 25 -13.13 4.66 1.61
C THR A 25 -13.43 5.18 0.20
N GLN A 26 -12.44 5.10 -0.68
CA GLN A 26 -12.54 5.40 -2.10
C GLN A 26 -11.53 4.56 -2.90
N GLU A 27 -11.91 4.18 -4.11
CA GLU A 27 -11.00 3.56 -5.07
C GLU A 27 -9.85 4.50 -5.46
N LEU A 28 -8.71 3.91 -5.86
CA LEU A 28 -7.58 4.68 -6.35
C LEU A 28 -7.95 5.31 -7.69
N SER A 29 -8.14 6.62 -7.71
CA SER A 29 -8.40 7.38 -8.93
C SER A 29 -7.11 7.62 -9.72
N GLU A 30 -7.22 7.75 -11.04
CA GLU A 30 -6.10 8.12 -11.92
C GLU A 30 -5.42 9.44 -11.52
N PRO A 31 -6.13 10.55 -11.24
CA PRO A 31 -5.50 11.79 -10.81
C PRO A 31 -4.68 11.63 -9.52
N GLU A 32 -5.19 10.83 -8.59
CA GLU A 32 -4.50 10.56 -7.32
C GLU A 32 -3.26 9.69 -7.53
N ALA A 33 -3.35 8.66 -8.37
CA ALA A 33 -2.20 7.83 -8.74
C ALA A 33 -1.11 8.68 -9.43
N ILE A 34 -1.47 9.55 -10.36
CA ILE A 34 -0.55 10.47 -11.04
C ILE A 34 0.13 11.39 -10.02
N ARG A 35 -0.64 11.99 -9.10
CA ARG A 35 -0.13 12.88 -8.06
C ARG A 35 0.91 12.19 -7.18
N LEU A 36 0.61 10.97 -6.72
CA LEU A 36 1.50 10.21 -5.85
C LEU A 36 2.74 9.70 -6.59
N ILE A 37 2.63 9.27 -7.86
CA ILE A 37 3.80 8.89 -8.69
C ILE A 37 4.69 10.10 -8.94
N ALA A 38 4.11 11.24 -9.30
CA ALA A 38 4.85 12.48 -9.52
C ALA A 38 5.68 12.88 -8.28
N LEU A 39 5.08 12.75 -7.09
CA LEU A 39 5.76 13.01 -5.82
C LEU A 39 6.85 11.97 -5.54
N ASN A 40 6.56 10.69 -5.76
CA ASN A 40 7.53 9.60 -5.56
C ASN A 40 8.76 9.74 -6.46
N ASP A 41 8.54 10.02 -7.73
CA ASP A 41 9.59 10.12 -8.75
C ASP A 41 10.26 11.51 -8.80
N GLU A 42 9.77 12.47 -8.02
CA GLU A 42 10.21 13.87 -8.05
C GLU A 42 10.10 14.51 -9.44
N VAL A 43 9.01 14.21 -10.15
CA VAL A 43 8.70 14.75 -11.49
C VAL A 43 7.41 15.56 -11.48
N ARG A 44 7.16 16.32 -12.56
CA ARG A 44 5.85 16.96 -12.77
C ARG A 44 4.77 15.91 -13.05
N ALA A 45 3.54 16.20 -12.65
CA ALA A 45 2.37 15.35 -12.90
C ALA A 45 1.96 15.28 -14.38
N ASP A 46 1.90 16.43 -15.08
CA ASP A 46 1.45 16.54 -16.48
C ASP A 46 2.01 15.49 -17.47
N PRO A 47 3.30 15.10 -17.43
CA PRO A 47 3.85 14.14 -18.38
C PRO A 47 3.57 12.65 -18.07
N ILE A 48 2.89 12.31 -16.98
CA ILE A 48 2.57 10.93 -16.61
C ILE A 48 1.21 10.55 -17.20
N HIS A 49 1.14 9.40 -17.86
CA HIS A 49 -0.10 8.81 -18.35
C HIS A 49 -0.36 7.48 -17.66
N VAL A 50 -1.53 7.31 -17.06
CA VAL A 50 -1.97 6.02 -16.52
C VAL A 50 -2.57 5.19 -17.66
N VAL A 51 -2.03 3.99 -17.84
CA VAL A 51 -2.50 3.03 -18.86
C VAL A 51 -3.57 2.13 -18.26
N SER A 52 -3.37 1.69 -17.02
CA SER A 52 -4.33 0.83 -16.31
C SER A 52 -4.15 0.94 -14.80
N ILE A 53 -5.26 0.72 -14.09
CA ILE A 53 -5.30 0.48 -12.65
C ILE A 53 -6.01 -0.85 -12.48
N VAL A 54 -5.32 -1.86 -11.95
CA VAL A 54 -5.89 -3.19 -11.73
C VAL A 54 -5.71 -3.60 -10.28
N GLU A 55 -6.60 -4.45 -9.78
CA GLU A 55 -6.40 -5.08 -8.48
C GLU A 55 -5.09 -5.87 -8.48
N GLY A 56 -4.26 -5.59 -7.48
CA GLY A 56 -2.98 -6.26 -7.29
C GLY A 56 -3.02 -7.12 -6.03
N VAL A 57 -1.98 -7.93 -5.86
CA VAL A 57 -1.70 -8.61 -4.60
C VAL A 57 -0.25 -8.34 -4.27
N ARG A 58 0.00 -7.88 -3.05
CA ARG A 58 1.36 -7.74 -2.52
C ARG A 58 1.52 -8.70 -1.35
N GLN A 59 2.53 -9.56 -1.46
CA GLN A 59 2.92 -10.45 -0.38
C GLN A 59 4.04 -9.76 0.39
N CYS A 60 3.79 -9.46 1.66
CA CYS A 60 4.80 -9.05 2.62
C CYS A 60 5.14 -10.27 3.48
N ASP A 61 6.34 -10.29 4.07
CA ASP A 61 6.91 -11.47 4.74
C ASP A 61 6.00 -12.12 5.80
N GLN A 62 5.05 -11.35 6.35
CA GLN A 62 4.18 -11.80 7.46
C GLN A 62 2.67 -11.65 7.18
N PHE A 63 2.27 -11.01 6.07
CA PHE A 63 0.86 -10.78 5.74
C PHE A 63 0.66 -10.51 4.25
N GLN A 64 -0.54 -10.82 3.77
CA GLN A 64 -1.02 -10.39 2.46
C GLN A 64 -1.69 -9.03 2.61
N GLU A 65 -1.25 -8.04 1.83
CA GLU A 65 -1.96 -6.76 1.73
C GLU A 65 -3.17 -6.96 0.82
N ASN A 66 -4.37 -6.81 1.38
CA ASN A 66 -5.63 -7.09 0.67
C ASN A 66 -6.08 -5.94 -0.23
N HIS A 67 -5.58 -4.73 0.00
CA HIS A 67 -5.96 -3.55 -0.77
C HIS A 67 -4.77 -3.02 -1.54
N VAL A 68 -4.47 -3.70 -2.64
CA VAL A 68 -3.39 -3.33 -3.55
C VAL A 68 -3.96 -2.98 -4.92
N ARG A 69 -3.43 -1.91 -5.51
CA ARG A 69 -3.72 -1.50 -6.89
C ARG A 69 -2.40 -1.40 -7.64
N ARG A 70 -2.26 -2.18 -8.71
CA ARG A 70 -1.15 -2.06 -9.64
C ARG A 70 -1.52 -1.05 -10.71
N VAL A 71 -0.74 0.02 -10.79
CA VAL A 71 -0.90 1.10 -11.76
C VAL A 71 0.19 0.99 -12.79
N THR A 72 -0.19 0.76 -14.05
CA THR A 72 0.75 0.80 -15.18
C THR A 72 0.76 2.21 -15.75
N VAL A 73 1.94 2.78 -15.96
CA VAL A 73 2.09 4.15 -16.48
C VAL A 73 3.08 4.24 -17.63
N ILE A 74 2.93 5.29 -18.43
CA ILE A 74 3.97 5.81 -19.33
C ILE A 74 4.41 7.15 -18.75
N ARG A 75 5.69 7.26 -18.38
CA ARG A 75 6.24 8.44 -17.71
C ARG A 75 7.56 8.90 -18.32
N PRO A 76 7.95 10.18 -18.16
CA PRO A 76 9.29 10.63 -18.53
C PRO A 76 10.33 9.99 -17.59
N VAL A 77 11.44 9.56 -18.16
CA VAL A 77 12.62 9.07 -17.44
C VAL A 77 13.84 9.80 -18.00
N ASN A 78 14.67 10.31 -17.10
CA ASN A 78 15.94 10.94 -17.47
C ASN A 78 16.96 9.84 -17.80
N GLU A 79 17.44 9.80 -19.05
CA GLU A 79 18.50 8.90 -19.50
C GLU A 79 19.69 9.71 -20.03
N SER A 80 20.85 9.08 -20.20
CA SER A 80 22.06 9.73 -20.69
C SER A 80 21.86 10.24 -22.12
N GLY A 81 21.52 11.52 -22.26
CA GLY A 81 21.28 12.19 -23.54
C GLY A 81 19.89 12.84 -23.67
N GLY A 82 18.98 12.68 -22.70
CA GLY A 82 17.69 13.37 -22.72
C GLY A 82 16.58 12.70 -21.91
N VAL A 83 15.36 13.24 -22.07
CA VAL A 83 14.15 12.68 -21.47
C VAL A 83 13.50 11.72 -22.47
N VAL A 84 13.35 10.46 -22.09
CA VAL A 84 12.60 9.46 -22.87
C VAL A 84 11.31 9.08 -22.14
N ARG A 85 10.36 8.48 -22.85
CA ARG A 85 9.14 7.92 -22.23
C ARG A 85 9.30 6.42 -22.03
N ARG A 86 9.08 5.95 -20.81
CA ARG A 86 9.14 4.52 -20.46
C ARG A 86 7.84 4.07 -19.84
N ALA A 87 7.46 2.84 -20.16
CA ALA A 87 6.43 2.13 -19.43
C ALA A 87 7.00 1.64 -18.10
N GLY A 88 6.19 1.69 -17.04
CA GLY A 88 6.53 1.18 -15.72
C GLY A 88 5.27 0.82 -14.94
N TRP A 89 5.46 0.26 -13.75
CA TRP A 89 4.34 -0.04 -12.86
C TRP A 89 4.66 0.37 -11.42
N TYR A 90 3.59 0.68 -10.68
CA TYR A 90 3.61 1.02 -9.27
C TYR A 90 2.58 0.18 -8.55
N ASP A 91 2.96 -0.39 -7.41
CA ASP A 91 2.03 -1.10 -6.53
C ASP A 91 1.67 -0.16 -5.38
N PHE A 92 0.41 0.29 -5.38
CA PHE A 92 -0.17 1.09 -4.32
C PHE A 92 -0.85 0.21 -3.30
N SER A 93 -0.55 0.44 -2.04
CA SER A 93 -1.19 -0.20 -0.90
C SER A 93 -2.16 0.78 -0.25
N TRP A 94 -3.17 0.28 0.47
CA TRP A 94 -4.12 1.12 1.20
C TRP A 94 -4.18 0.77 2.68
N THR A 95 -4.28 1.80 3.53
CA THR A 95 -4.67 1.68 4.94
C THR A 95 -5.53 2.86 5.37
N ALA A 96 -6.29 2.72 6.46
CA ALA A 96 -7.08 3.82 7.02
C ALA A 96 -6.21 5.01 7.48
N GLU A 97 -4.96 4.76 7.86
CA GLU A 97 -4.04 5.77 8.37
C GLU A 97 -3.37 6.59 7.26
N TYR A 98 -3.05 5.96 6.12
CA TYR A 98 -2.28 6.57 5.04
C TYR A 98 -3.12 6.88 3.78
N GLY A 99 -4.31 6.29 3.66
CA GLY A 99 -5.03 6.23 2.39
C GLY A 99 -4.27 5.34 1.40
N TRP A 100 -4.31 5.66 0.11
CA TRP A 100 -3.43 5.01 -0.87
C TRP A 100 -1.99 5.51 -0.77
N PHE A 101 -1.01 4.62 -0.83
CA PHE A 101 0.39 4.99 -0.70
C PHE A 101 1.35 4.09 -1.48
N LEU A 102 2.52 4.64 -1.77
CA LEU A 102 3.72 3.94 -2.25
C LEU A 102 4.72 3.83 -1.11
N GLN A 103 5.54 2.79 -1.13
CA GLN A 103 6.65 2.66 -0.19
C GLN A 103 7.88 2.07 -0.87
N GLU A 104 9.04 2.60 -0.53
CA GLU A 104 10.34 2.13 -0.98
C GLU A 104 11.38 2.20 0.15
N ALA A 105 12.25 1.19 0.21
CA ALA A 105 13.38 1.21 1.11
C ALA A 105 14.45 2.16 0.57
N VAL A 106 14.82 3.15 1.39
CA VAL A 106 15.87 4.12 1.07
C VAL A 106 17.03 3.97 2.05
N PRO A 107 18.29 3.90 1.58
CA PRO A 107 19.44 3.85 2.46
C PRO A 107 19.52 5.09 3.35
N SER A 108 19.69 4.90 4.65
CA SER A 108 19.86 6.01 5.61
C SER A 108 21.06 5.79 6.53
N ARG A 109 21.55 6.87 7.15
CA ARG A 109 22.63 6.80 8.13
C ARG A 109 22.11 6.13 9.41
N GLY A 110 22.28 4.80 9.50
CA GLY A 110 21.83 3.98 10.63
C GLY A 110 21.00 2.75 10.26
N GLY A 111 20.81 2.48 8.97
CA GLY A 111 19.99 1.38 8.46
C GLY A 111 19.07 1.87 7.34
N ASP A 112 18.39 0.95 6.67
CA ASP A 112 17.38 1.32 5.67
C ASP A 112 16.18 1.98 6.36
N GLN A 113 15.65 3.04 5.77
CA GLN A 113 14.39 3.64 6.16
C GLN A 113 13.34 3.36 5.10
N MET A 114 12.08 3.29 5.49
CA MET A 114 10.98 3.22 4.54
C MET A 114 10.52 4.64 4.22
N ARG A 115 10.71 5.06 2.97
CA ARG A 115 10.06 6.26 2.44
C ARG A 115 8.65 5.89 2.05
N VAL A 116 7.67 6.64 2.54
CA VAL A 116 6.24 6.42 2.24
C VAL A 116 5.67 7.68 1.63
N VAL A 117 5.11 7.56 0.43
CA VAL A 117 4.40 8.63 -0.28
C VAL A 117 2.91 8.32 -0.25
N SER A 118 2.16 9.07 0.55
CA SER A 118 0.78 8.74 0.91
C SER A 118 -0.24 9.82 0.55
N GLN A 119 -1.47 9.37 0.34
CA GLN A 119 -2.62 10.23 0.10
C GLN A 119 -2.89 11.18 1.27
N LEU A 120 -2.92 10.65 2.49
CA LEU A 120 -3.38 11.41 3.66
C LEU A 120 -2.28 12.16 4.41
N LYS A 121 -1.02 11.69 4.35
CA LYS A 121 0.10 12.28 5.10
C LYS A 121 1.19 12.89 4.22
N GLY A 122 1.06 12.82 2.90
CA GLY A 122 2.12 13.23 1.99
C GLY A 122 3.33 12.31 2.09
N GLU A 123 4.52 12.87 1.96
CA GLU A 123 5.79 12.16 2.06
C GLU A 123 6.28 12.12 3.52
N ILE A 124 6.60 10.90 3.99
CA ILE A 124 7.17 10.67 5.32
C ILE A 124 8.25 9.59 5.27
N PHE A 125 9.08 9.54 6.31
CA PHE A 125 10.11 8.52 6.50
C PHE A 125 9.87 7.75 7.81
N ILE A 126 9.87 6.42 7.72
CA ILE A 126 9.66 5.49 8.84
C ILE A 126 10.94 4.70 9.06
N LYS A 127 11.33 4.51 10.32
CA LYS A 127 12.49 3.69 10.73
C LYS A 127 12.07 2.28 11.12
#